data_AF-A0A9X0A165-F1
#
_entry.id   AF-A0A9X0A165-F1
#
_cell.length_a   1.000
_cell.length_b   1.000
_cell.length_c   1.000
_cell.angle_alpha   90.00
_cell.angle_beta   90.00
_cell.angle_gamma   90.00
#
_symmetry.space_group_name_H-M   'P 1'
#
loop_
_entity.id
_entity.type
_entity.pdbx_description
1 polymer ?
#
loop_
_entity_poly.entity_id
_entity_poly.type
_entity_poly.pdbx_seq_one_letter_code
_entity_poly.pdbx_strand_id
1 'polypeptide(L)'
;MIITVCLFSCQEIFPKVSLQNHPSAIGAIDEFLTSADDLDEDFDPEYTFKGLNKHTWTRHCQSSLEQLCNYPIFPKAPDKRNFVPSADILSTVSKVDSAVRLLGYVRPNATGDYNFLVVSNGFAEVWLSQDTNWKQAKKIAYIKSQLSKKLAFETMKSQISDTVTLVARHKYFFEVIYVKGDQTSSEQLIQVAWKRPDRSGFELIDRQFFSLYTEDSGKAKLKIYDDELPDVLACVQLRRRFGNKYMKQEMLPYLERAAAVDEALAVCDYKPSYLLDPKNLPLSFKQYHGVHRYVQKTKYELHSIKRVEKKEDPKKGSRYLLELIVNDLTNGASYILAEYVFQPKGKNAALCYPKGLQWNRTADVYLILTAKNLGRWVHHFIKNVEEIVQETKDAHLHVVIFDFDSPDIDLEQAFKRSTLKNYHFISEPGKLFSHGFF
;
A
#
# COMPACT_ATOMS: atom_id res chain seq x y z
N MET A 1 30.89 -11.55 -8.55
CA MET A 1 29.47 -11.39 -8.15
C MET A 1 29.29 -9.92 -7.80
N ILE A 2 28.60 -9.15 -8.64
CA ILE A 2 28.33 -7.73 -8.37
C ILE A 2 26.95 -7.70 -7.73
N ILE A 3 26.90 -7.40 -6.42
CA ILE A 3 25.66 -7.27 -5.67
C ILE A 3 25.27 -5.79 -5.76
N THR A 4 24.13 -5.51 -6.39
CA THR A 4 23.57 -4.15 -6.39
C THR A 4 22.65 -4.01 -5.19
N VAL A 5 23.05 -3.17 -4.23
CA VAL A 5 22.28 -2.89 -3.00
C VAL A 5 21.59 -1.54 -3.13
N CYS A 6 20.26 -1.53 -3.10
CA CYS A 6 19.49 -0.29 -3.00
C CYS A 6 19.03 -0.10 -1.54
N LEU A 7 19.55 0.95 -0.88
CA LEU A 7 19.17 1.34 0.47
C LEU A 7 18.06 2.39 0.42
N PHE A 8 16.92 2.11 1.05
CA PHE A 8 15.84 3.07 1.22
C PHE A 8 15.76 3.47 2.70
N SER A 9 15.90 4.77 2.99
CA SER A 9 15.62 5.32 4.32
C SER A 9 14.51 6.36 4.21
N CYS A 10 13.56 6.31 5.14
CA CYS A 10 12.53 7.33 5.32
C CYS A 10 12.64 7.88 6.73
N GLN A 11 12.73 9.20 6.87
CA GLN A 11 12.89 9.89 8.14
C GLN A 11 11.55 10.43 8.61
N GLU A 12 10.94 9.83 9.65
CA GLU A 12 9.90 10.50 10.44
C GLU A 12 10.51 10.98 11.77
N ILE A 13 10.51 12.31 11.97
CA ILE A 13 10.95 12.92 13.23
C ILE A 13 9.81 12.80 14.24
N PHE A 14 9.97 11.93 15.24
CA PHE A 14 9.09 11.88 16.40
C PHE A 14 9.62 12.79 17.52
N PRO A 15 8.77 13.61 18.17
CA PRO A 15 9.17 14.35 19.35
C PRO A 15 9.49 13.38 20.50
N LYS A 16 10.58 13.68 21.24
CA LYS A 16 11.06 12.90 22.38
C LYS A 16 9.94 12.67 23.40
N VAL A 17 9.56 11.42 23.63
CA VAL A 17 8.77 11.00 24.79
C VAL A 17 9.76 10.64 25.90
N SER A 18 9.69 11.35 27.03
CA SER A 18 10.40 10.96 28.25
C SER A 18 9.77 9.71 28.82
N LEU A 19 10.54 8.62 28.88
CA LEU A 19 10.18 7.42 29.63
C LEU A 19 10.20 7.76 31.13
N GLN A 20 9.03 7.92 31.74
CA GLN A 20 8.87 7.76 33.17
C GLN A 20 8.64 6.27 33.43
N ASN A 21 9.56 5.67 34.19
CA ASN A 21 9.46 4.28 34.64
C ASN A 21 8.26 4.13 35.57
N HIS A 22 7.28 3.32 35.18
CA HIS A 22 6.34 2.71 36.12
C HIS A 22 6.67 1.22 36.27
N PRO A 23 6.67 0.68 37.49
CA PRO A 23 7.01 -0.71 37.74
C PRO A 23 5.97 -1.67 37.15
N SER A 24 6.49 -2.82 36.72
CA SER A 24 5.86 -4.00 36.15
C SER A 24 4.51 -4.39 36.77
N ALA A 25 3.45 -4.33 35.97
CA ALA A 25 2.19 -5.02 36.21
C ALA A 25 2.28 -6.47 35.71
N ILE A 26 2.99 -7.32 36.45
CA ILE A 26 2.97 -8.79 36.25
C ILE A 26 2.09 -9.48 37.33
N GLY A 27 1.54 -8.73 38.30
CA GLY A 27 0.78 -9.30 39.42
C GLY A 27 -0.75 -9.43 39.25
N ALA A 28 -1.34 -9.05 38.12
CA ALA A 28 -2.81 -9.00 37.98
C ALA A 28 -3.43 -10.12 37.11
N ILE A 29 -2.60 -11.05 36.62
CA ILE A 29 -3.06 -12.15 35.73
C ILE A 29 -3.22 -13.46 36.53
N ASP A 30 -2.61 -13.56 37.71
CA ASP A 30 -2.63 -14.78 38.54
C ASP A 30 -3.88 -14.87 39.45
N GLU A 31 -4.53 -13.74 39.73
CA GLU A 31 -5.73 -13.68 40.60
C GLU A 31 -7.05 -13.92 39.84
N PHE A 32 -7.00 -14.00 38.50
CA PHE A 32 -8.17 -14.27 37.65
C PHE A 32 -8.29 -15.73 37.20
N LEU A 33 -7.26 -16.55 37.42
CA LEU A 33 -7.22 -17.96 36.99
C LEU A 33 -7.62 -18.95 38.08
N THR A 34 -8.03 -18.48 39.26
CA THR A 34 -8.40 -19.34 40.41
C THR A 34 -9.88 -19.36 40.76
N SER A 35 -10.75 -18.73 39.97
CA SER A 35 -12.21 -18.72 40.21
C SER A 35 -13.05 -19.39 39.10
N ALA A 36 -12.43 -20.12 38.18
CA ALA A 36 -13.10 -20.77 37.05
C ALA A 36 -13.59 -22.20 37.35
N ASP A 37 -14.12 -22.47 38.55
CA ASP A 37 -14.63 -23.79 38.96
C ASP A 37 -16.15 -23.86 39.24
N ASP A 38 -16.92 -22.79 38.96
CA ASP A 38 -18.39 -22.85 38.94
C ASP A 38 -18.91 -22.43 37.56
N LEU A 39 -19.05 -23.40 36.66
CA LEU A 39 -19.65 -23.21 35.33
C LEU A 39 -21.17 -23.46 35.41
N ASP A 40 -21.95 -22.37 35.37
CA ASP A 40 -23.33 -22.39 34.90
C ASP A 40 -23.34 -22.67 33.38
N GLU A 41 -24.10 -23.67 32.95
CA GLU A 41 -24.18 -24.19 31.56
C GLU A 41 -24.83 -23.24 30.52
N ASP A 42 -24.96 -21.93 30.78
CA ASP A 42 -25.69 -21.00 29.90
C ASP A 42 -24.93 -19.68 29.58
N PHE A 43 -23.60 -19.74 29.52
CA PHE A 43 -22.77 -18.57 29.19
C PHE A 43 -22.69 -18.33 27.67
N ASP A 44 -23.52 -17.43 27.14
CA ASP A 44 -23.38 -16.91 25.77
C ASP A 44 -22.32 -15.79 25.72
N PRO A 45 -21.13 -16.02 25.13
CA PRO A 45 -20.06 -15.03 25.06
C PRO A 45 -20.42 -13.79 24.20
N GLU A 46 -21.51 -13.81 23.41
CA GLU A 46 -21.98 -12.64 22.65
C GLU A 46 -22.54 -11.51 23.53
N TYR A 47 -22.80 -11.74 24.83
CA TYR A 47 -23.44 -10.73 25.68
C TYR A 47 -22.51 -9.61 26.19
N THR A 48 -21.19 -9.74 26.02
CA THR A 48 -20.22 -8.92 26.77
C THR A 48 -19.75 -7.65 26.04
N PHE A 49 -19.79 -7.60 24.70
CA PHE A 49 -19.24 -6.46 23.93
C PHE A 49 -20.26 -5.84 22.95
N LYS A 50 -21.13 -5.00 23.50
CA LYS A 50 -22.16 -4.24 22.77
C LYS A 50 -21.62 -2.90 22.27
N GLY A 51 -21.69 -2.68 20.95
CA GLY A 51 -21.24 -1.45 20.29
C GLY A 51 -20.71 -1.68 18.87
N LEU A 52 -20.05 -0.68 18.31
CA LEU A 52 -19.37 -0.72 17.02
C LEU A 52 -17.88 -0.41 17.21
N ASN A 53 -16.99 -1.08 16.47
CA ASN A 53 -15.60 -0.65 16.37
C ASN A 53 -15.57 0.76 15.77
N LYS A 54 -14.82 1.68 16.39
CA LYS A 54 -14.51 3.01 15.89
C LYS A 54 -13.04 3.05 15.50
N HIS A 55 -12.78 3.04 14.21
CA HIS A 55 -11.46 3.19 13.63
C HIS A 55 -11.28 4.59 13.07
N THR A 56 -10.17 5.25 13.38
CA THR A 56 -9.92 6.64 12.96
C THR A 56 -8.57 6.80 12.30
N TRP A 57 -8.51 7.67 11.29
CA TRP A 57 -7.27 8.09 10.65
C TRP A 57 -7.02 9.57 10.93
N THR A 58 -5.88 9.85 11.55
CA THR A 58 -5.47 11.17 12.04
C THR A 58 -4.15 11.57 11.39
N ARG A 59 -4.20 12.37 10.33
CA ARG A 59 -3.15 13.30 9.87
C ARG A 59 -3.52 13.81 8.48
N HIS A 60 -3.15 15.06 8.24
CA HIS A 60 -3.64 15.95 7.20
C HIS A 60 -3.33 15.49 5.78
N CYS A 61 -4.38 15.31 4.98
CA CYS A 61 -4.54 15.75 3.58
C CYS A 61 -5.77 15.12 2.91
N GLN A 62 -6.36 14.06 3.49
CA GLN A 62 -7.56 13.44 2.92
C GLN A 62 -8.80 14.28 3.24
N SER A 63 -9.28 15.05 2.26
CA SER A 63 -10.55 15.78 2.31
C SER A 63 -11.67 15.06 1.54
N SER A 64 -11.37 13.92 0.94
CA SER A 64 -12.33 13.13 0.16
C SER A 64 -12.21 11.63 0.40
N LEU A 65 -13.30 10.92 0.15
CA LEU A 65 -13.31 9.45 0.16
C LEU A 65 -12.27 8.88 -0.83
N GLU A 66 -12.08 9.50 -2.00
CA GLU A 66 -11.09 9.04 -2.98
C GLU A 66 -9.67 9.09 -2.42
N GLN A 67 -9.28 10.17 -1.75
CA GLN A 67 -7.96 10.28 -1.13
C GLN A 67 -7.78 9.27 0.00
N LEU A 68 -8.83 9.02 0.79
CA LEU A 68 -8.81 8.00 1.83
C LEU A 68 -8.63 6.59 1.27
N CYS A 69 -9.39 6.26 0.22
CA CYS A 69 -9.33 4.96 -0.45
C CYS A 69 -7.97 4.64 -1.09
N ASN A 70 -7.21 5.67 -1.45
CA ASN A 70 -5.86 5.55 -2.01
C ASN A 70 -4.76 5.79 -0.95
N TYR A 71 -5.11 5.91 0.32
CA TYR A 71 -4.13 6.00 1.40
C TYR A 71 -3.52 4.61 1.67
N PRO A 72 -2.19 4.43 1.61
CA PRO A 72 -1.52 3.12 1.57
C PRO A 72 -1.92 2.09 2.63
N ILE A 73 -2.23 2.56 3.83
CA ILE A 73 -2.52 1.70 4.98
C ILE A 73 -4.02 1.64 5.31
N PHE A 74 -4.87 2.33 4.55
CA PHE A 74 -6.32 2.26 4.69
C PHE A 74 -6.87 1.02 3.95
N PRO A 75 -7.78 0.25 4.57
CA PRO A 75 -8.39 0.41 5.89
C PRO A 75 -7.72 -0.42 7.00
N LYS A 76 -6.60 -1.07 6.72
CA LYS A 76 -6.04 -2.16 7.53
C LYS A 76 -5.24 -1.70 8.76
N ALA A 77 -4.74 -0.47 8.77
CA ALA A 77 -4.01 0.09 9.91
C ALA A 77 -4.55 1.49 10.30
N PRO A 78 -5.71 1.57 10.99
CA PRO A 78 -6.18 2.81 11.62
C PRO A 78 -5.18 3.37 12.65
N ASP A 79 -5.15 4.69 12.79
CA ASP A 79 -4.29 5.39 13.76
C ASP A 79 -4.80 5.22 15.20
N LYS A 80 -6.11 5.11 15.38
CA LYS A 80 -6.75 4.77 16.66
C LYS A 80 -7.82 3.71 16.45
N ARG A 81 -7.89 2.76 17.39
CA ARG A 81 -8.92 1.73 17.47
C ARG A 81 -9.58 1.83 18.84
N ASN A 82 -10.89 2.05 18.84
CA ASN A 82 -11.74 2.10 20.02
C ASN A 82 -13.09 1.45 19.66
N PHE A 83 -14.07 1.50 20.55
CA PHE A 83 -15.46 1.21 20.22
C PHE A 83 -16.39 2.33 20.70
N VAL A 84 -17.58 2.40 20.11
CA VAL A 84 -18.67 3.31 20.49
C VAL A 84 -19.94 2.53 20.77
N PRO A 85 -20.77 2.95 21.74
CA PRO A 85 -22.00 2.24 22.08
C PRO A 85 -23.03 2.32 20.95
N SER A 86 -23.09 3.43 20.22
CA SER A 86 -24.03 3.67 19.13
C SER A 86 -23.35 4.43 17.99
N ALA A 87 -24.00 4.47 16.83
CA ALA A 87 -23.62 5.32 15.70
C ALA A 87 -24.09 6.76 15.92
N ASP A 88 -23.75 7.35 17.07
CA ASP A 88 -24.03 8.75 17.44
C ASP A 88 -22.74 9.38 18.00
N ILE A 89 -22.05 10.12 17.13
CA ILE A 89 -20.80 10.80 17.45
C ILE A 89 -21.03 12.30 17.25
N LEU A 90 -21.03 13.01 18.36
CA LEU A 90 -20.97 14.47 18.42
C LEU A 90 -19.68 14.87 19.15
N SER A 91 -18.79 15.59 18.47
CA SER A 91 -17.56 16.11 19.08
C SER A 91 -17.35 17.57 18.71
N THR A 92 -17.09 18.42 19.72
CA THR A 92 -16.91 19.88 19.58
C THR A 92 -15.49 20.35 19.93
N VAL A 93 -14.57 19.43 20.25
CA VAL A 93 -13.19 19.74 20.65
C VAL A 93 -12.25 19.75 19.42
N SER A 94 -11.19 20.55 19.49
CA SER A 94 -10.13 20.80 18.48
C SER A 94 -9.37 19.57 17.91
N LYS A 95 -9.82 18.35 18.19
CA LYS A 95 -9.29 17.09 17.66
C LYS A 95 -10.36 16.29 16.92
N VAL A 96 -10.97 16.90 15.90
CA VAL A 96 -11.86 16.18 14.98
C VAL A 96 -11.04 15.19 14.15
N ASP A 97 -11.46 13.93 14.11
CA ASP A 97 -10.82 12.90 13.30
C ASP A 97 -11.09 13.16 11.79
N SER A 98 -10.07 13.03 10.93
CA SER A 98 -10.20 13.32 9.49
C SER A 98 -11.09 12.32 8.77
N ALA A 99 -10.97 11.05 9.15
CA ALA A 99 -11.84 9.98 8.70
C ALA A 99 -12.18 9.04 9.86
N VAL A 100 -13.41 8.54 9.85
CA VAL A 100 -13.93 7.57 10.83
C VAL A 100 -14.60 6.42 10.09
N ARG A 101 -14.29 5.19 10.49
CA ARG A 101 -15.00 3.98 10.09
C ARG A 101 -15.65 3.39 11.33
N LEU A 102 -16.97 3.29 11.33
CA LEU A 102 -17.71 2.48 12.29
C LEU A 102 -17.96 1.12 11.67
N LEU A 103 -17.65 0.05 12.39
CA LEU A 103 -17.67 -1.30 11.85
C LEU A 103 -18.22 -2.29 12.89
N GLY A 104 -19.14 -3.15 12.48
CA GLY A 104 -19.71 -4.16 13.35
C GLY A 104 -20.92 -4.82 12.72
N TYR A 105 -21.88 -5.15 13.56
CA TYR A 105 -23.13 -5.77 13.13
C TYR A 105 -24.33 -5.14 13.83
N VAL A 106 -25.43 -5.05 13.10
CA VAL A 106 -26.75 -4.71 13.65
C VAL A 106 -27.60 -5.97 13.77
N ARG A 107 -28.32 -6.12 14.88
CA ARG A 107 -29.23 -7.25 15.16
C ARG A 107 -30.58 -6.72 15.66
N PRO A 108 -31.62 -6.67 14.82
CA PRO A 108 -32.92 -6.14 15.21
C PRO A 108 -33.66 -7.09 16.16
N ASN A 109 -34.58 -6.54 16.96
CA ASN A 109 -35.45 -7.32 17.85
C ASN A 109 -36.80 -7.72 17.23
N ALA A 110 -37.19 -7.09 16.12
CA ALA A 110 -38.44 -7.34 15.43
C ALA A 110 -38.21 -7.66 13.96
N THR A 111 -39.07 -8.51 13.40
CA THR A 111 -39.07 -8.80 11.97
C THR A 111 -39.96 -7.80 11.25
N GLY A 112 -39.48 -7.25 10.14
CA GLY A 112 -40.29 -6.39 9.28
C GLY A 112 -39.45 -5.36 8.53
N ASP A 113 -40.13 -4.30 8.12
CA ASP A 113 -39.59 -3.24 7.29
C ASP A 113 -38.94 -2.11 8.11
N TYR A 114 -37.66 -1.86 7.82
CA TYR A 114 -36.86 -0.82 8.43
C TYR A 114 -36.45 0.23 7.40
N ASN A 115 -36.33 1.49 7.84
CA ASN A 115 -35.62 2.54 7.08
C ASN A 115 -34.49 3.09 7.93
N PHE A 116 -33.34 3.36 7.34
CA PHE A 116 -32.19 3.98 8.02
C PHE A 116 -32.07 5.43 7.61
N LEU A 117 -31.68 6.30 8.54
CA LEU A 117 -31.44 7.72 8.34
C LEU A 117 -30.00 8.04 8.75
N VAL A 118 -29.25 8.72 7.90
CA VAL A 118 -27.91 9.25 8.22
C VAL A 118 -27.94 10.78 8.30
N VAL A 119 -27.32 11.32 9.35
CA VAL A 119 -27.12 12.76 9.56
C VAL A 119 -25.65 13.01 9.85
N SER A 120 -25.03 13.91 9.08
CA SER A 120 -23.61 14.22 9.22
C SER A 120 -23.27 15.62 8.71
N ASN A 121 -22.24 16.24 9.27
CA ASN A 121 -21.67 17.51 8.81
C ASN A 121 -20.52 17.33 7.79
N GLY A 122 -20.22 16.09 7.39
CA GLY A 122 -19.23 15.75 6.37
C GLY A 122 -19.78 14.76 5.34
N PHE A 123 -18.87 14.14 4.60
CA PHE A 123 -19.22 12.97 3.79
C PHE A 123 -19.55 11.80 4.71
N ALA A 124 -20.65 11.09 4.45
CA ALA A 124 -21.01 9.88 5.17
C ALA A 124 -21.66 8.85 4.24
N GLU A 125 -21.33 7.57 4.39
CA GLU A 125 -22.04 6.46 3.75
C GLU A 125 -22.35 5.38 4.78
N VAL A 126 -23.55 4.82 4.71
CA VAL A 126 -24.01 3.69 5.52
C VAL A 126 -24.17 2.48 4.61
N TRP A 127 -23.55 1.39 5.03
CA TRP A 127 -23.51 0.12 4.31
C TRP A 127 -24.09 -0.99 5.19
N LEU A 128 -24.92 -1.84 4.59
CA LEU A 128 -25.61 -2.93 5.27
C LEU A 128 -25.62 -4.17 4.37
N SER A 129 -25.25 -5.32 4.93
CA SER A 129 -25.39 -6.62 4.25
C SER A 129 -26.73 -7.29 4.60
N GLN A 130 -27.12 -8.28 3.80
CA GLN A 130 -28.24 -9.18 4.11
C GLN A 130 -27.85 -10.28 5.12
N ASP A 131 -26.56 -10.41 5.42
CA ASP A 131 -25.98 -11.41 6.32
C ASP A 131 -24.75 -10.85 7.06
N THR A 132 -23.94 -11.71 7.67
CA THR A 132 -22.68 -11.32 8.34
C THR A 132 -21.52 -11.08 7.37
N ASN A 133 -21.68 -11.34 6.07
CA ASN A 133 -20.62 -11.23 5.08
C ASN A 133 -20.50 -9.79 4.57
N TRP A 134 -19.43 -9.11 4.98
CA TRP A 134 -19.15 -7.74 4.56
C TRP A 134 -19.07 -7.54 3.04
N LYS A 135 -18.71 -8.59 2.27
CA LYS A 135 -18.59 -8.51 0.80
C LYS A 135 -19.95 -8.34 0.11
N GLN A 136 -21.05 -8.68 0.77
CA GLN A 136 -22.41 -8.54 0.26
C GLN A 136 -23.08 -7.23 0.68
N ALA A 137 -22.39 -6.38 1.44
CA ALA A 137 -22.94 -5.12 1.91
C ALA A 137 -23.26 -4.18 0.74
N LYS A 138 -24.39 -3.49 0.87
CA LYS A 138 -24.85 -2.49 -0.09
C LYS A 138 -24.94 -1.14 0.60
N LYS A 139 -24.64 -0.08 -0.14
CA LYS A 139 -24.86 1.29 0.32
C LYS A 139 -26.35 1.55 0.41
N ILE A 140 -26.83 1.86 1.61
CA ILE A 140 -28.26 2.06 1.88
C ILE A 140 -28.62 3.54 2.12
N ALA A 141 -27.70 4.37 2.62
CA ALA A 141 -27.91 5.79 2.83
C ALA A 141 -26.60 6.56 2.75
N TYR A 142 -26.62 7.82 2.30
CA TYR A 142 -25.41 8.63 2.20
C TYR A 142 -25.63 10.15 2.17
N ILE A 143 -24.57 10.88 2.53
CA ILE A 143 -24.40 12.32 2.38
C ILE A 143 -23.11 12.57 1.60
N LYS A 144 -23.21 13.30 0.49
CA LYS A 144 -22.05 13.77 -0.27
C LYS A 144 -21.54 15.08 0.36
N SER A 145 -20.22 15.29 0.43
CA SER A 145 -19.62 16.54 0.94
C SER A 145 -20.06 17.75 0.11
N GLN A 146 -20.36 18.88 0.77
CA GLN A 146 -20.95 20.07 0.16
C GLN A 146 -19.98 20.80 -0.79
N LEU A 147 -20.10 20.53 -2.09
CA LEU A 147 -19.46 21.33 -3.16
C LEU A 147 -20.46 21.78 -4.24
N SER A 148 -21.76 21.62 -4.03
CA SER A 148 -22.76 21.86 -5.08
C SER A 148 -23.92 22.71 -4.57
N LYS A 149 -23.97 23.99 -4.97
CA LYS A 149 -25.02 24.98 -4.63
C LYS A 149 -26.42 24.65 -5.18
N LYS A 150 -26.62 23.51 -5.86
CA LYS A 150 -27.86 23.18 -6.61
C LYS A 150 -28.80 22.19 -5.90
N LEU A 151 -28.47 21.71 -4.70
CA LEU A 151 -29.07 20.48 -4.16
C LEU A 151 -29.54 20.62 -2.69
N ALA A 152 -30.71 21.19 -2.47
CA ALA A 152 -31.39 21.12 -1.17
C ALA A 152 -32.39 19.94 -1.10
N PHE A 153 -33.03 19.60 -2.22
CA PHE A 153 -34.12 18.61 -2.24
C PHE A 153 -33.64 17.17 -2.44
N GLU A 154 -32.69 16.89 -3.35
CA GLU A 154 -32.15 15.52 -3.51
C GLU A 154 -31.30 15.07 -2.31
N THR A 155 -30.73 16.03 -1.57
CA THR A 155 -29.89 15.80 -0.39
C THR A 155 -30.67 15.15 0.75
N MET A 156 -31.98 15.41 0.88
CA MET A 156 -32.82 14.73 1.87
C MET A 156 -33.20 13.30 1.45
N LYS A 157 -33.29 13.02 0.14
CA LYS A 157 -33.68 11.70 -0.35
C LYS A 157 -32.59 10.65 -0.13
N SER A 158 -31.32 10.99 -0.30
CA SER A 158 -30.22 10.03 -0.10
C SER A 158 -29.88 9.75 1.37
N GLN A 159 -30.32 10.63 2.28
CA GLN A 159 -30.11 10.47 3.72
C GLN A 159 -30.97 9.36 4.31
N ILE A 160 -32.10 9.04 3.69
CA ILE A 160 -33.02 7.98 4.11
C ILE A 160 -32.86 6.80 3.14
N SER A 161 -32.70 5.60 3.68
CA SER A 161 -32.64 4.39 2.88
C SER A 161 -34.00 4.03 2.29
N ASP A 162 -33.97 3.30 1.17
CA ASP A 162 -35.09 2.44 0.80
C ASP A 162 -35.43 1.47 1.94
N THR A 163 -36.65 0.92 1.90
CA THR A 163 -37.08 -0.05 2.91
C THR A 163 -36.22 -1.31 2.84
N VAL A 164 -35.68 -1.71 3.99
CA VAL A 164 -34.92 -2.94 4.17
C VAL A 164 -35.71 -3.87 5.08
N THR A 165 -36.06 -5.04 4.59
CA THR A 165 -36.69 -6.07 5.41
C THR A 165 -35.63 -6.80 6.22
N LEU A 166 -35.75 -6.76 7.55
CA LEU A 166 -34.85 -7.45 8.47
C LEU A 166 -35.63 -8.47 9.30
N VAL A 167 -34.98 -9.58 9.64
CA VAL A 167 -35.51 -10.63 10.51
C VAL A 167 -34.99 -10.43 11.93
N ALA A 168 -35.89 -10.52 12.92
CA ALA A 168 -35.56 -10.46 14.34
C ALA A 168 -34.43 -11.45 14.66
N ARG A 169 -33.53 -11.03 15.55
CA ARG A 169 -32.39 -11.81 16.05
C ARG A 169 -31.37 -12.24 14.97
N HIS A 170 -31.51 -11.84 13.71
CA HIS A 170 -30.48 -12.09 12.70
C HIS A 170 -29.42 -11.00 12.75
N LYS A 171 -28.17 -11.38 12.47
CA LYS A 171 -27.00 -10.49 12.54
C LYS A 171 -26.63 -10.03 11.12
N TYR A 172 -26.57 -8.71 10.92
CA TYR A 172 -26.30 -8.10 9.63
C TYR A 172 -25.04 -7.25 9.72
N PHE A 173 -24.09 -7.42 8.80
CA PHE A 173 -22.90 -6.57 8.73
C PHE A 173 -23.31 -5.11 8.53
N PHE A 174 -22.74 -4.23 9.34
CA PHE A 174 -23.05 -2.80 9.37
C PHE A 174 -21.77 -1.98 9.38
N GLU A 175 -21.69 -1.00 8.46
CA GLU A 175 -20.55 -0.12 8.32
C GLU A 175 -20.99 1.33 8.08
N VAL A 176 -20.29 2.27 8.73
CA VAL A 176 -20.42 3.70 8.45
C VAL A 176 -19.05 4.25 8.10
N ILE A 177 -18.93 4.90 6.95
CA ILE A 177 -17.71 5.62 6.55
C ILE A 177 -17.99 7.10 6.61
N TYR A 178 -17.16 7.83 7.34
CA TYR A 178 -17.20 9.29 7.42
C TYR A 178 -15.87 9.89 6.99
N VAL A 179 -15.93 10.96 6.21
CA VAL A 179 -14.79 11.81 5.86
C VAL A 179 -15.17 13.27 6.12
N LYS A 180 -14.32 13.98 6.86
CA LYS A 180 -14.55 15.39 7.18
C LYS A 180 -14.63 16.22 5.90
N GLY A 181 -15.74 16.94 5.71
CA GLY A 181 -15.99 17.74 4.50
C GLY A 181 -15.32 19.12 4.51
N ASP A 182 -15.33 19.80 5.66
CA ASP A 182 -14.73 21.12 5.85
C ASP A 182 -13.58 21.04 6.86
N GLN A 183 -12.38 21.44 6.45
CA GLN A 183 -11.22 21.40 7.33
C GLN A 183 -11.29 22.43 8.47
N THR A 184 -12.07 23.50 8.32
CA THR A 184 -12.19 24.60 9.28
C THR A 184 -13.20 24.33 10.40
N SER A 185 -14.20 23.47 10.17
CA SER A 185 -15.18 23.11 11.18
C SER A 185 -14.51 22.39 12.36
N SER A 186 -14.73 22.89 13.57
CA SER A 186 -14.30 22.25 14.83
C SER A 186 -15.28 21.18 15.32
N GLU A 187 -16.35 20.92 14.56
CA GLU A 187 -17.41 20.01 14.93
C GLU A 187 -17.36 18.73 14.11
N GLN A 188 -17.74 17.61 14.72
CA GLN A 188 -17.92 16.33 14.07
C GLN A 188 -19.30 15.80 14.42
N LEU A 189 -20.11 15.52 13.39
CA LEU A 189 -21.42 14.92 13.53
C LEU A 189 -21.50 13.67 12.65
N ILE A 190 -21.74 12.52 13.28
CA ILE A 190 -22.03 11.25 12.61
C ILE A 190 -23.17 10.60 13.37
N GLN A 191 -24.36 10.58 12.79
CA GLN A 191 -25.55 9.99 13.41
C GLN A 191 -26.23 9.05 12.43
N VAL A 192 -26.56 7.84 12.90
CA VAL A 192 -27.42 6.90 12.18
C VAL A 192 -28.60 6.51 13.07
N ALA A 193 -29.80 6.73 12.54
CA ALA A 193 -31.07 6.36 13.16
C ALA A 193 -31.80 5.34 12.29
N TRP A 194 -32.79 4.67 12.86
CA TRP A 194 -33.68 3.79 12.10
C TRP A 194 -35.15 4.04 12.43
N LYS A 195 -36.04 3.71 11.51
CA LYS A 195 -37.48 3.63 11.74
C LYS A 195 -37.83 2.15 11.73
N ARG A 196 -38.32 1.66 12.86
CA ARG A 196 -38.72 0.26 13.04
C ARG A 196 -40.14 0.00 12.50
N PRO A 197 -40.51 -1.27 12.26
CA PRO A 197 -41.86 -1.63 11.80
C PRO A 197 -42.96 -1.21 12.79
N ASP A 198 -42.65 -1.20 14.09
CA ASP A 198 -43.55 -0.87 15.20
C ASP A 198 -43.54 0.61 15.59
N ARG A 199 -42.81 1.47 14.86
CA ARG A 199 -42.62 2.89 15.20
C ARG A 199 -43.00 3.80 14.03
N SER A 200 -43.59 4.95 14.35
CA SER A 200 -43.95 5.97 13.36
C SER A 200 -42.79 6.90 13.00
N GLY A 201 -41.79 7.05 13.88
CA GLY A 201 -40.66 7.97 13.71
C GLY A 201 -39.30 7.28 13.74
N PHE A 202 -38.26 8.02 13.33
CA PHE A 202 -36.88 7.58 13.46
C PHE A 202 -36.40 7.71 14.91
N GLU A 203 -35.68 6.70 15.38
CA GLU A 203 -35.02 6.68 16.68
C GLU A 203 -33.54 6.32 16.52
N LEU A 204 -32.69 6.79 17.43
CA LEU A 204 -31.28 6.37 17.47
C LEU A 204 -31.20 4.87 17.76
N ILE A 205 -30.27 4.19 17.09
CA ILE A 205 -30.07 2.76 17.27
C ILE A 205 -29.33 2.55 18.59
N ASP A 206 -30.04 2.00 19.58
CA ASP A 206 -29.48 1.71 20.91
C ASP A 206 -28.34 0.68 20.84
N ARG A 207 -27.40 0.79 21.78
CA ARG A 207 -26.23 -0.09 21.88
C ARG A 207 -26.58 -1.58 21.92
N GLN A 208 -27.76 -1.95 22.43
CA GLN A 208 -28.20 -3.34 22.51
C GLN A 208 -28.39 -4.00 21.13
N PHE A 209 -28.55 -3.21 20.07
CA PHE A 209 -28.71 -3.70 18.71
C PHE A 209 -27.38 -3.83 17.98
N PHE A 210 -26.26 -3.38 18.56
CA PHE A 210 -24.94 -3.46 17.95
C PHE A 210 -24.02 -4.48 18.62
N SER A 211 -23.19 -5.12 17.80
CA SER A 211 -22.06 -5.95 18.26
C SER A 211 -20.81 -5.64 17.44
N LEU A 212 -19.65 -5.74 18.10
CA LEU A 212 -18.36 -5.47 17.48
C LEU A 212 -18.07 -6.43 16.32
N TYR A 213 -17.28 -5.98 15.35
CA TYR A 213 -16.74 -6.84 14.30
C TYR A 213 -15.64 -7.75 14.84
N THR A 214 -14.75 -7.18 15.65
CA THR A 214 -13.61 -7.85 16.27
C THR A 214 -13.24 -7.11 17.56
N GLU A 215 -12.61 -7.77 18.53
CA GLU A 215 -12.01 -7.06 19.65
C GLU A 215 -10.54 -6.71 19.36
N ASP A 216 -10.31 -5.44 19.03
CA ASP A 216 -9.00 -4.94 18.55
C ASP A 216 -8.48 -3.71 19.29
N SER A 217 -9.08 -3.38 20.44
CA SER A 217 -8.67 -2.27 21.30
C SER A 217 -7.20 -2.38 21.73
N GLY A 218 -6.74 -3.59 22.07
CA GLY A 218 -5.34 -3.87 22.43
C GLY A 218 -4.34 -3.63 21.29
N LYS A 219 -4.78 -3.74 20.03
CA LYS A 219 -3.94 -3.49 18.84
C LYS A 219 -3.67 -2.00 18.61
N ALA A 220 -4.40 -1.10 19.29
CA ALA A 220 -4.25 0.35 19.14
C ALA A 220 -2.87 0.86 19.59
N LYS A 221 -2.34 0.34 20.71
CA LYS A 221 -1.07 0.80 21.30
C LYS A 221 0.11 0.67 20.34
N LEU A 222 0.06 -0.38 19.52
CA LEU A 222 1.12 -0.76 18.60
C LEU A 222 0.82 -0.34 17.15
N LYS A 223 -0.32 0.30 16.84
CA LYS A 223 -0.68 0.71 15.46
C LYS A 223 -0.55 -0.43 14.43
N ILE A 224 -0.91 -1.64 14.85
CA ILE A 224 -0.76 -2.87 14.07
C ILE A 224 -1.54 -2.78 12.74
N TYR A 225 -0.91 -3.27 11.67
CA TYR A 225 -1.57 -3.58 10.41
C TYR A 225 -2.32 -4.90 10.56
N ASP A 226 -3.62 -4.88 10.26
CA ASP A 226 -4.51 -6.01 10.56
C ASP A 226 -5.19 -6.52 9.29
N ASP A 227 -4.65 -7.61 8.72
CA ASP A 227 -5.19 -8.24 7.52
C ASP A 227 -6.63 -8.73 7.70
N GLU A 228 -7.03 -9.06 8.93
CA GLU A 228 -8.34 -9.63 9.26
C GLU A 228 -9.47 -8.60 9.21
N LEU A 229 -9.14 -7.31 9.27
CA LEU A 229 -10.13 -6.25 9.08
C LEU A 229 -10.76 -6.34 7.69
N PRO A 230 -12.07 -6.17 7.53
CA PRO A 230 -12.70 -6.23 6.23
C PRO A 230 -12.22 -5.08 5.36
N ASP A 231 -12.19 -5.30 4.05
CA ASP A 231 -11.93 -4.20 3.13
C ASP A 231 -13.12 -3.24 3.05
N VAL A 232 -12.96 -2.09 2.39
CA VAL A 232 -14.02 -1.06 2.30
C VAL A 232 -14.63 -1.08 0.90
N LEU A 233 -15.90 -1.49 0.81
CA LEU A 233 -16.61 -1.59 -0.47
C LEU A 233 -16.75 -0.23 -1.18
N ALA A 234 -16.86 0.86 -0.42
CA ALA A 234 -16.85 2.22 -0.96
C ALA A 234 -15.58 2.54 -1.77
N CYS A 235 -14.48 1.82 -1.54
CA CYS A 235 -13.20 2.04 -2.21
C CYS A 235 -12.97 1.20 -3.46
N VAL A 236 -13.83 0.22 -3.77
CA VAL A 236 -13.63 -0.71 -4.90
C VAL A 236 -13.49 0.04 -6.23
N GLN A 237 -14.30 1.07 -6.45
CA GLN A 237 -14.26 1.88 -7.69
C GLN A 237 -13.31 3.08 -7.61
N LEU A 238 -12.88 3.47 -6.39
CA LEU A 238 -12.07 4.67 -6.15
C LEU A 238 -10.58 4.36 -6.04
N ARG A 239 -10.23 3.11 -5.74
CA ARG A 239 -8.85 2.66 -5.74
C ARG A 239 -8.30 2.70 -7.14
N ARG A 240 -7.39 3.64 -7.34
CA ARG A 240 -6.55 3.61 -8.51
C ARG A 240 -5.59 2.47 -8.27
N ARG A 241 -5.55 1.49 -9.17
CA ARG A 241 -4.33 0.71 -9.29
C ARG A 241 -3.24 1.75 -9.49
N PHE A 242 -2.26 1.82 -8.58
CA PHE A 242 -1.05 2.56 -8.85
C PHE A 242 -0.39 1.83 -10.01
N GLY A 243 -0.87 2.08 -11.23
CA GLY A 243 -0.25 1.57 -12.42
C GLY A 243 1.12 2.22 -12.43
N ASN A 244 2.11 1.49 -11.96
CA ASN A 244 3.47 1.97 -11.82
C ASN A 244 3.81 2.57 -13.18
N LYS A 245 3.92 3.89 -13.28
CA LYS A 245 4.14 4.54 -14.59
C LYS A 245 5.41 4.01 -15.28
N TYR A 246 6.32 3.48 -14.47
CA TYR A 246 7.55 2.79 -14.86
C TYR A 246 7.33 1.32 -15.30
N MET A 247 6.21 0.69 -14.92
CA MET A 247 5.79 -0.66 -15.35
C MET A 247 4.72 -0.66 -16.43
N LYS A 248 4.20 0.51 -16.84
CA LYS A 248 3.35 0.66 -18.04
C LYS A 248 4.10 0.43 -19.35
N GLN A 249 5.41 0.18 -19.30
CA GLN A 249 6.17 -0.19 -20.48
C GLN A 249 5.79 -1.61 -20.92
N GLU A 250 5.70 -1.81 -22.23
CA GLU A 250 5.51 -3.11 -22.85
C GLU A 250 6.58 -4.08 -22.30
N MET A 251 6.14 -5.10 -21.56
CA MET A 251 7.01 -6.11 -20.95
C MET A 251 7.44 -7.11 -22.03
N LEU A 252 8.28 -6.65 -22.95
CA LEU A 252 8.89 -7.52 -23.95
C LEU A 252 10.06 -8.28 -23.29
N PRO A 253 10.20 -9.59 -23.55
CA PRO A 253 11.32 -10.36 -23.05
C PRO A 253 12.65 -9.82 -23.58
N TYR A 254 13.70 -9.90 -22.76
CA TYR A 254 15.05 -9.57 -23.21
C TYR A 254 15.63 -10.68 -24.08
N LEU A 255 16.24 -10.31 -25.20
CA LEU A 255 16.85 -11.23 -26.14
C LEU A 255 18.34 -11.40 -25.86
N GLU A 256 18.80 -12.64 -25.66
CA GLU A 256 20.22 -12.94 -25.44
C GLU A 256 21.10 -12.60 -26.64
N ARG A 257 22.22 -11.91 -26.37
CA ARG A 257 23.18 -11.50 -27.41
C ARG A 257 23.66 -12.68 -28.25
N ALA A 258 24.10 -13.73 -27.58
CA ALA A 258 24.62 -14.95 -28.19
C ALA A 258 23.59 -15.60 -29.13
N ALA A 259 22.30 -15.47 -28.82
CA ALA A 259 21.22 -16.05 -29.60
C ALA A 259 20.78 -15.20 -30.80
N ALA A 260 21.24 -13.94 -30.90
CA ALA A 260 20.64 -12.95 -31.78
C ALA A 260 21.59 -12.13 -32.65
N VAL A 261 22.64 -11.56 -32.06
CA VAL A 261 23.44 -10.52 -32.71
C VAL A 261 24.94 -10.67 -32.47
N ASP A 262 25.42 -11.83 -32.01
CA ASP A 262 26.82 -12.02 -31.65
C ASP A 262 27.79 -11.71 -32.81
N GLU A 263 27.36 -11.91 -34.04
CA GLU A 263 28.13 -11.64 -35.27
C GLU A 263 27.90 -10.22 -35.84
N ALA A 264 26.96 -9.44 -35.29
CA ALA A 264 26.55 -8.17 -35.86
C ALA A 264 27.67 -7.10 -35.83
N LEU A 265 28.58 -7.18 -34.87
CA LEU A 265 29.74 -6.30 -34.72
C LEU A 265 30.97 -7.10 -34.27
N ALA A 266 32.15 -6.67 -34.71
CA ALA A 266 33.40 -7.26 -34.21
C ALA A 266 33.61 -6.95 -32.72
N VAL A 267 34.29 -7.85 -31.99
CA VAL A 267 34.71 -7.59 -30.60
C VAL A 267 36.00 -6.76 -30.60
N CYS A 268 36.09 -5.77 -29.73
CA CYS A 268 37.24 -4.89 -29.61
C CYS A 268 37.70 -4.71 -28.17
N ASP A 269 38.99 -4.38 -28.00
CA ASP A 269 39.53 -4.03 -26.70
C ASP A 269 38.90 -2.74 -26.16
N TYR A 270 38.45 -2.79 -24.91
CA TYR A 270 37.80 -1.68 -24.25
C TYR A 270 38.55 -1.30 -22.97
N LYS A 271 39.21 -0.13 -22.99
CA LYS A 271 39.97 0.42 -21.86
C LYS A 271 39.73 1.93 -21.76
N PRO A 272 38.63 2.37 -21.11
CA PRO A 272 38.27 3.78 -21.04
C PRO A 272 39.27 4.58 -20.18
N SER A 273 39.49 5.83 -20.55
CA SER A 273 40.40 6.79 -19.91
C SER A 273 39.87 7.38 -18.61
N TYR A 274 38.58 7.18 -18.32
CA TYR A 274 37.92 7.59 -17.08
C TYR A 274 37.91 6.48 -16.01
N LEU A 275 38.53 5.32 -16.27
CA LEU A 275 38.97 4.46 -15.16
C LEU A 275 40.11 5.20 -14.48
N LEU A 276 39.78 5.76 -13.31
CA LEU A 276 40.66 6.64 -12.57
C LEU A 276 41.84 5.84 -12.05
N ASP A 277 43.05 6.25 -12.43
CA ASP A 277 44.16 6.16 -11.48
C ASP A 277 43.83 7.20 -10.38
N PRO A 278 43.70 6.80 -9.11
CA PRO A 278 43.34 7.69 -7.99
C PRO A 278 44.16 8.98 -7.91
N LYS A 279 45.29 9.04 -8.63
CA LYS A 279 46.25 10.14 -8.59
C LYS A 279 45.93 11.33 -9.51
N ASN A 280 45.03 11.25 -10.51
CA ASN A 280 44.97 12.28 -11.57
C ASN A 280 43.57 12.55 -12.18
N LEU A 281 42.69 13.30 -11.50
CA LEU A 281 41.43 13.82 -12.09
C LEU A 281 41.44 15.33 -12.36
N PRO A 282 41.05 15.80 -13.57
CA PRO A 282 40.77 17.21 -13.85
C PRO A 282 39.29 17.56 -14.13
N LEU A 283 39.02 18.88 -14.15
CA LEU A 283 37.78 19.58 -13.76
C LEU A 283 36.87 20.14 -14.88
N SER A 284 36.94 19.69 -16.14
CA SER A 284 36.11 20.31 -17.20
C SER A 284 35.48 19.32 -18.19
N PHE A 285 34.14 19.23 -18.18
CA PHE A 285 33.33 18.45 -19.13
C PHE A 285 32.30 19.35 -19.84
N LYS A 286 32.08 19.10 -21.15
CA LYS A 286 31.01 19.66 -22.01
C LYS A 286 30.49 18.59 -23.01
N GLN A 287 29.29 18.78 -23.57
CA GLN A 287 28.42 17.78 -24.26
C GLN A 287 28.33 17.94 -25.80
N TYR A 288 28.25 16.84 -26.59
CA TYR A 288 27.69 16.77 -27.98
C TYR A 288 27.20 15.35 -28.46
N HIS A 289 26.35 15.31 -29.50
CA HIS A 289 25.54 14.16 -30.00
C HIS A 289 26.05 13.41 -31.27
N GLY A 290 25.61 12.14 -31.45
CA GLY A 290 25.58 11.39 -32.73
C GLY A 290 25.60 9.83 -32.58
N VAL A 291 24.71 9.10 -33.30
CA VAL A 291 24.66 7.61 -33.42
C VAL A 291 24.47 7.24 -34.90
N HIS A 292 25.15 6.17 -35.37
CA HIS A 292 25.07 5.68 -36.76
C HIS A 292 24.52 4.23 -36.85
N ARG A 293 23.75 3.93 -37.91
CA ARG A 293 23.12 2.63 -38.19
C ARG A 293 24.06 1.73 -39.00
N TYR A 294 24.25 0.49 -38.55
CA TYR A 294 24.89 -0.61 -39.30
C TYR A 294 23.85 -1.71 -39.52
N VAL A 295 23.83 -2.30 -40.73
CA VAL A 295 22.86 -3.35 -41.11
C VAL A 295 23.62 -4.61 -41.50
N GLN A 296 23.40 -5.69 -40.78
CA GLN A 296 23.78 -7.06 -41.18
C GLN A 296 22.53 -7.95 -41.18
N LYS A 297 22.54 -9.02 -41.97
CA LYS A 297 21.43 -9.98 -42.05
C LYS A 297 21.44 -10.87 -40.80
N THR A 298 20.45 -10.69 -39.94
CA THR A 298 20.16 -11.62 -38.83
C THR A 298 18.72 -12.13 -38.97
N LYS A 299 18.33 -13.14 -38.19
CA LYS A 299 16.93 -13.60 -38.10
C LYS A 299 16.00 -12.57 -37.43
N TYR A 300 16.56 -11.49 -36.89
CA TYR A 300 15.86 -10.39 -36.25
C TYR A 300 15.90 -9.13 -37.10
N GLU A 301 14.79 -8.39 -37.14
CA GLU A 301 14.74 -7.05 -37.71
C GLU A 301 14.60 -5.99 -36.61
N LEU A 302 15.20 -4.82 -36.81
CA LEU A 302 15.01 -3.69 -35.91
C LEU A 302 13.61 -3.11 -36.12
N HIS A 303 12.78 -3.19 -35.09
CA HIS A 303 11.47 -2.56 -35.07
C HIS A 303 11.60 -1.08 -34.69
N SER A 304 12.22 -0.77 -33.54
CA SER A 304 12.41 0.60 -33.08
C SER A 304 13.56 0.75 -32.08
N ILE A 305 14.03 1.99 -31.88
CA ILE A 305 15.05 2.33 -30.88
C ILE A 305 14.31 2.80 -29.62
N LYS A 306 14.44 2.05 -28.52
CA LYS A 306 13.81 2.38 -27.24
C LYS A 306 14.62 3.45 -26.49
N ARG A 307 15.94 3.28 -26.41
CA ARG A 307 16.84 4.22 -25.73
C ARG A 307 18.25 4.10 -26.27
N VAL A 308 18.97 5.22 -26.30
CA VAL A 308 20.42 5.24 -26.49
C VAL A 308 21.06 6.13 -25.45
N GLU A 309 21.96 5.58 -24.65
CA GLU A 309 22.79 6.34 -23.74
C GLU A 309 24.21 6.41 -24.27
N LYS A 310 24.76 7.61 -24.43
CA LYS A 310 26.16 7.80 -24.84
C LYS A 310 27.02 8.19 -23.62
N LYS A 311 28.12 7.48 -23.42
CA LYS A 311 29.20 7.84 -22.52
C LYS A 311 30.46 8.12 -23.35
N GLU A 312 30.81 9.40 -23.48
CA GLU A 312 31.95 9.82 -24.27
C GLU A 312 33.26 9.71 -23.48
N ASP A 313 34.29 9.19 -24.14
CA ASP A 313 35.69 9.22 -23.72
C ASP A 313 36.48 10.04 -24.75
N PRO A 314 36.89 11.27 -24.41
CA PRO A 314 37.61 12.15 -25.33
C PRO A 314 38.92 11.57 -25.86
N LYS A 315 39.52 10.59 -25.18
CA LYS A 315 40.80 9.98 -25.57
C LYS A 315 40.59 8.70 -26.36
N LYS A 316 39.64 7.86 -25.96
CA LYS A 316 39.51 6.49 -26.47
C LYS A 316 38.33 6.27 -27.41
N GLY A 317 37.28 7.08 -27.37
CA GLY A 317 36.09 6.90 -28.21
C GLY A 317 34.77 7.02 -27.43
N SER A 318 33.63 6.70 -28.02
CA SER A 318 32.33 6.78 -27.33
C SER A 318 31.76 5.40 -27.06
N ARG A 319 31.31 5.14 -25.83
CA ARG A 319 30.51 3.96 -25.50
C ARG A 319 29.03 4.32 -25.57
N TYR A 320 28.22 3.40 -26.06
CA TYR A 320 26.77 3.50 -26.14
C TYR A 320 26.13 2.33 -25.40
N LEU A 321 25.07 2.58 -24.64
CA LEU A 321 24.09 1.58 -24.25
C LEU A 321 22.91 1.72 -25.21
N LEU A 322 22.66 0.69 -26.02
CA LEU A 322 21.55 0.65 -26.95
C LEU A 322 20.48 -0.26 -26.37
N GLU A 323 19.26 0.27 -26.20
CA GLU A 323 18.05 -0.53 -25.97
C GLU A 323 17.20 -0.46 -27.22
N LEU A 324 17.04 -1.60 -27.88
CA LEU A 324 16.38 -1.74 -29.18
C LEU A 324 15.19 -2.68 -29.03
N ILE A 325 14.11 -2.43 -29.76
CA ILE A 325 13.03 -3.39 -29.95
C ILE A 325 13.29 -4.09 -31.28
N VAL A 326 13.40 -5.41 -31.25
CA VAL A 326 13.64 -6.25 -32.43
C VAL A 326 12.52 -7.26 -32.59
N ASN A 327 12.14 -7.54 -33.84
CA ASN A 327 11.16 -8.58 -34.16
C ASN A 327 11.88 -9.81 -34.68
N ASP A 328 11.47 -10.98 -34.20
CA ASP A 328 11.88 -12.26 -34.75
C ASP A 328 11.09 -12.56 -36.03
N LEU A 329 11.79 -12.66 -37.15
CA LEU A 329 11.16 -12.88 -38.45
C LEU A 329 10.54 -14.28 -38.59
N THR A 330 10.86 -15.22 -37.69
CA THR A 330 10.36 -16.60 -37.77
C THR A 330 9.02 -16.81 -37.08
N ASN A 331 8.75 -16.08 -36.00
CA ASN A 331 7.54 -16.23 -35.19
C ASN A 331 6.78 -14.91 -34.98
N GLY A 332 7.32 -13.78 -35.44
CA GLY A 332 6.71 -12.45 -35.33
C GLY A 332 6.76 -11.84 -33.93
N ALA A 333 7.41 -12.49 -32.95
CA ALA A 333 7.50 -11.98 -31.58
C ALA A 333 8.51 -10.82 -31.47
N SER A 334 8.20 -9.85 -30.61
CA SER A 334 9.06 -8.70 -30.33
C SER A 334 9.86 -8.90 -29.03
N TYR A 335 11.09 -8.42 -29.01
CA TYR A 335 12.02 -8.53 -27.89
C TYR A 335 12.75 -7.22 -27.64
N ILE A 336 13.22 -7.00 -26.41
CA ILE A 336 14.18 -5.94 -26.11
C ILE A 336 15.61 -6.50 -26.21
N LEU A 337 16.44 -5.86 -27.04
CA LEU A 337 17.87 -6.10 -27.11
C LEU A 337 18.59 -4.92 -26.45
N ALA A 338 19.24 -5.16 -25.31
CA ALA A 338 20.01 -4.17 -24.57
C ALA A 338 21.50 -4.52 -24.60
N GLU A 339 22.31 -3.72 -25.29
CA GLU A 339 23.73 -4.02 -25.54
C GLU A 339 24.64 -2.79 -25.39
N TYR A 340 25.84 -3.03 -24.86
CA TYR A 340 26.91 -2.04 -24.93
C TYR A 340 27.63 -2.13 -26.27
N VAL A 341 27.82 -0.99 -26.91
CA VAL A 341 28.60 -0.85 -28.14
C VAL A 341 29.63 0.24 -27.95
N PHE A 342 30.83 0.06 -28.49
CA PHE A 342 31.92 1.03 -28.42
C PHE A 342 32.33 1.50 -29.81
N GLN A 343 32.54 2.81 -29.95
CA GLN A 343 33.12 3.42 -31.13
C GLN A 343 34.51 3.94 -30.77
N PRO A 344 35.60 3.26 -31.16
CA PRO A 344 36.95 3.73 -30.90
C PRO A 344 37.23 5.09 -31.56
N LYS A 345 38.14 5.88 -30.98
CA LYS A 345 38.57 7.15 -31.56
C LYS A 345 39.58 6.91 -32.69
N GLY A 346 39.22 7.27 -33.91
CA GLY A 346 40.08 7.17 -35.11
C GLY A 346 39.28 7.40 -36.39
N LYS A 347 39.92 7.86 -37.49
CA LYS A 347 39.24 7.97 -38.79
C LYS A 347 38.78 6.58 -39.23
N ASN A 348 37.48 6.43 -39.48
CA ASN A 348 36.82 5.19 -39.93
C ASN A 348 36.80 4.03 -38.93
N ALA A 349 36.92 4.29 -37.62
CA ALA A 349 36.73 3.24 -36.62
C ALA A 349 35.26 2.78 -36.57
N ALA A 350 35.02 1.52 -36.93
CA ALA A 350 33.71 0.88 -36.88
C ALA A 350 33.23 0.67 -35.43
N LEU A 351 31.91 0.56 -35.25
CA LEU A 351 31.33 0.14 -33.97
C LEU A 351 31.73 -1.30 -33.66
N CYS A 352 31.95 -1.58 -32.38
CA CYS A 352 32.39 -2.89 -31.92
C CYS A 352 31.80 -3.24 -30.55
N TYR A 353 31.74 -4.52 -30.24
CA TYR A 353 31.38 -4.98 -28.91
C TYR A 353 32.58 -4.83 -27.96
N PRO A 354 32.45 -4.08 -26.84
CA PRO A 354 33.53 -3.90 -25.89
C PRO A 354 33.81 -5.20 -25.11
N LYS A 355 35.02 -5.73 -25.26
CA LYS A 355 35.46 -6.93 -24.53
C LYS A 355 35.38 -6.71 -23.02
N GLY A 356 34.80 -7.67 -22.30
CA GLY A 356 34.71 -7.66 -20.83
C GLY A 356 33.58 -6.80 -20.25
N LEU A 357 32.74 -6.18 -21.08
CA LEU A 357 31.61 -5.36 -20.65
C LEU A 357 30.29 -5.98 -21.12
N GLN A 358 29.91 -7.10 -20.51
CA GLN A 358 28.65 -7.80 -20.78
C GLN A 358 27.64 -7.56 -19.66
N TRP A 359 26.37 -7.42 -20.04
CA TRP A 359 25.27 -7.35 -19.09
C TRP A 359 25.04 -8.71 -18.45
N ASN A 360 25.07 -8.77 -17.11
CA ASN A 360 24.52 -9.90 -16.39
C ASN A 360 23.02 -9.68 -16.18
N ARG A 361 22.19 -10.41 -16.94
CA ARG A 361 20.72 -10.28 -16.91
C ARG A 361 20.06 -11.12 -15.82
N THR A 362 20.83 -11.98 -15.17
CA THR A 362 20.42 -12.81 -14.02
C THR A 362 21.11 -12.32 -12.75
N ALA A 363 21.37 -11.01 -12.66
CA ALA A 363 21.98 -10.41 -11.49
C ALA A 363 20.95 -10.32 -10.35
N ASP A 364 21.32 -10.81 -9.17
CA ASP A 364 20.48 -10.66 -7.99
C ASP A 364 20.41 -9.19 -7.55
N VAL A 365 19.19 -8.71 -7.33
CA VAL A 365 18.89 -7.35 -6.86
C VAL A 365 18.37 -7.46 -5.43
N TYR A 366 19.03 -6.79 -4.48
CA TYR A 366 18.64 -6.79 -3.08
C TYR A 366 18.03 -5.45 -2.69
N LEU A 367 16.77 -5.47 -2.27
CA LEU A 367 16.09 -4.34 -1.63
C LEU A 367 16.25 -4.47 -0.12
N ILE A 368 17.04 -3.59 0.49
CA ILE A 368 17.30 -3.63 1.93
C ILE A 368 16.55 -2.50 2.62
N LEU A 369 15.67 -2.87 3.56
CA LEU A 369 14.89 -1.94 4.37
C LEU A 369 15.27 -2.07 5.85
N THR A 370 15.59 -0.96 6.49
CA THR A 370 15.78 -0.88 7.94
C THR A 370 14.52 -0.32 8.61
N ALA A 371 14.07 -0.93 9.72
CA ALA A 371 12.84 -0.54 10.40
C ALA A 371 12.97 -0.47 11.93
N LYS A 372 12.26 0.49 12.54
CA LYS A 372 11.99 0.55 13.99
C LYS A 372 10.64 1.22 14.23
N ASN A 373 9.67 0.49 14.79
CA ASN A 373 8.31 0.99 15.04
C ASN A 373 7.62 1.52 13.76
N LEU A 374 7.87 0.85 12.63
CA LEU A 374 7.33 1.18 11.31
C LEU A 374 6.55 0.01 10.70
N GLY A 375 6.03 -0.89 11.53
CA GLY A 375 5.43 -2.16 11.13
C GLY A 375 4.39 -2.03 10.02
N ARG A 376 3.45 -1.09 10.15
CA ARG A 376 2.43 -0.83 9.11
C ARG A 376 3.00 -0.42 7.75
N TRP A 377 4.13 0.28 7.72
CA TRP A 377 4.80 0.68 6.48
C TRP A 377 5.66 -0.44 5.91
N VAL A 378 6.24 -1.26 6.79
CA VAL A 378 6.92 -2.49 6.38
C VAL A 378 5.95 -3.46 5.71
N HIS A 379 4.75 -3.65 6.26
CA HIS A 379 3.68 -4.41 5.61
C HIS A 379 3.33 -3.84 4.22
N HIS A 380 3.15 -2.53 4.12
CA HIS A 380 2.88 -1.89 2.83
C HIS A 380 4.02 -2.11 1.82
N PHE A 381 5.28 -2.01 2.26
CA PHE A 381 6.44 -2.30 1.44
C PHE A 381 6.44 -3.75 0.93
N ILE A 382 6.21 -4.74 1.81
CA ILE A 382 6.13 -6.16 1.45
C ILE A 382 5.05 -6.36 0.38
N LYS A 383 3.86 -5.78 0.55
CA LYS A 383 2.76 -5.88 -0.43
C LYS A 383 3.07 -5.23 -1.77
N ASN A 384 3.75 -4.08 -1.79
CA ASN A 384 4.17 -3.48 -3.05
C ASN A 384 5.21 -4.33 -3.78
N VAL A 385 6.20 -4.87 -3.07
CA VAL A 385 7.20 -5.74 -3.70
C VAL A 385 6.59 -7.05 -4.17
N GLU A 386 5.63 -7.59 -3.44
CA GLU A 386 4.81 -8.74 -3.86
C GLU A 386 4.11 -8.49 -5.21
N GLU A 387 3.41 -7.36 -5.34
CA GLU A 387 2.79 -6.95 -6.61
C GLU A 387 3.84 -6.83 -7.72
N ILE A 388 5.00 -6.22 -7.42
CA ILE A 388 6.09 -6.08 -8.39
C ILE A 388 6.56 -7.45 -8.90
N VAL A 389 6.84 -8.39 -8.00
CA VAL A 389 7.31 -9.74 -8.36
C VAL A 389 6.23 -10.52 -9.12
N GLN A 390 4.96 -10.37 -8.76
CA GLN A 390 3.85 -11.02 -9.48
C GLN A 390 3.70 -10.47 -10.90
N GLU A 391 3.85 -9.16 -11.09
CA GLU A 391 3.77 -8.51 -12.41
C GLU A 391 5.00 -8.84 -13.27
N THR A 392 6.21 -8.68 -12.74
CA THR A 392 7.46 -8.85 -13.52
C THR A 392 7.91 -10.30 -13.66
N LYS A 393 7.48 -11.18 -12.75
CA LYS A 393 7.96 -12.57 -12.61
C LYS A 393 9.47 -12.68 -12.40
N ASP A 394 10.10 -11.63 -11.86
CA ASP A 394 11.54 -11.60 -11.63
C ASP A 394 11.93 -12.48 -10.43
N ALA A 395 12.65 -13.57 -10.72
CA ALA A 395 13.13 -14.52 -9.72
C ALA A 395 14.44 -14.10 -9.04
N HIS A 396 15.04 -12.97 -9.45
CA HIS A 396 16.31 -12.44 -8.93
C HIS A 396 16.12 -11.21 -8.03
N LEU A 397 14.88 -10.81 -7.75
CA LEU A 397 14.58 -9.79 -6.75
C LEU A 397 14.53 -10.42 -5.35
N HIS A 398 15.35 -9.92 -4.44
CA HIS A 398 15.45 -10.35 -3.05
C HIS A 398 15.11 -9.19 -2.11
N VAL A 399 14.36 -9.47 -1.04
CA VAL A 399 14.02 -8.49 -0.01
C VAL A 399 14.76 -8.82 1.28
N VAL A 400 15.41 -7.82 1.89
CA VAL A 400 16.05 -7.96 3.20
C VAL A 400 15.46 -6.92 4.15
N ILE A 401 14.85 -7.36 5.24
CA ILE A 401 14.35 -6.47 6.29
C ILE A 401 15.23 -6.59 7.51
N PHE A 402 15.88 -5.50 7.88
CA PHE A 402 16.62 -5.38 9.12
C PHE A 402 15.79 -4.59 10.13
N ASP A 403 15.22 -5.30 11.10
CA ASP A 403 14.35 -4.73 12.12
C ASP A 403 15.06 -4.59 13.46
N PHE A 404 14.89 -3.44 14.09
CA PHE A 404 15.51 -3.14 15.37
C PHE A 404 14.60 -3.52 16.55
N ASP A 405 13.99 -4.71 16.54
CA ASP A 405 13.05 -5.20 17.56
C ASP A 405 11.78 -4.33 17.68
N SER A 406 11.05 -4.22 16.57
CA SER A 406 9.80 -3.47 16.48
C SER A 406 8.63 -4.27 17.07
N PRO A 407 7.95 -3.78 18.12
CA PRO A 407 6.82 -4.48 18.72
C PRO A 407 5.54 -4.36 17.88
N ASP A 408 5.52 -3.54 16.82
CA ASP A 408 4.35 -3.25 15.98
C ASP A 408 4.25 -4.10 14.71
N ILE A 409 5.10 -5.12 14.56
CA ILE A 409 5.06 -6.06 13.45
C ILE A 409 5.60 -7.43 13.85
N ASP A 410 4.90 -8.48 13.42
CA ASP A 410 5.43 -9.84 13.36
C ASP A 410 5.92 -10.10 11.93
N LEU A 411 7.23 -9.93 11.71
CA LEU A 411 7.82 -10.11 10.38
C LEU A 411 7.70 -11.54 9.87
N GLU A 412 7.77 -12.52 10.76
CA GLU A 412 7.66 -13.92 10.38
C GLU A 412 6.26 -14.21 9.85
N GLN A 413 5.23 -13.75 10.58
CA GLN A 413 3.84 -13.87 10.13
C GLN A 413 3.58 -13.05 8.86
N ALA A 414 4.13 -11.84 8.76
CA ALA A 414 3.98 -10.98 7.59
C ALA A 414 4.53 -11.66 6.31
N PHE A 415 5.71 -12.28 6.38
CA PHE A 415 6.28 -13.01 5.25
C PHE A 415 5.60 -14.35 4.99
N LYS A 416 5.18 -15.10 6.02
CA LYS A 416 4.39 -16.34 5.84
C LYS A 416 3.07 -16.10 5.07
N ARG A 417 2.48 -14.92 5.23
CA ARG A 417 1.26 -14.49 4.51
C ARG A 417 1.55 -13.88 3.14
N SER A 418 2.81 -13.64 2.79
CA SER A 418 3.22 -13.11 1.50
C SER A 418 3.51 -14.24 0.50
N THR A 419 3.36 -13.95 -0.78
CA THR A 419 3.80 -14.83 -1.88
C THR A 419 5.26 -14.58 -2.29
N LEU A 420 5.96 -13.62 -1.66
CA LEU A 420 7.39 -13.41 -1.87
C LEU A 420 8.18 -14.65 -1.44
N LYS A 421 9.02 -15.16 -2.35
CA LYS A 421 9.86 -16.35 -2.10
C LYS A 421 11.26 -16.01 -1.62
N ASN A 422 11.81 -14.93 -2.14
CA ASN A 422 13.20 -14.51 -1.91
C ASN A 422 13.23 -13.38 -0.87
N TYR A 423 13.18 -13.75 0.40
CA TYR A 423 13.26 -12.79 1.49
C TYR A 423 14.19 -13.26 2.60
N HIS A 424 14.76 -12.29 3.30
CA HIS A 424 15.49 -12.46 4.54
C HIS A 424 15.03 -11.40 5.53
N PHE A 425 14.98 -11.76 6.81
CA PHE A 425 14.80 -10.78 7.86
C PHE A 425 15.78 -11.03 8.99
N ILE A 426 16.20 -9.94 9.62
CA ILE A 426 17.12 -9.94 10.77
C ILE A 426 16.45 -9.05 11.81
N SER A 427 16.27 -9.56 13.03
CA SER A 427 15.75 -8.80 14.15
C SER A 427 16.84 -8.69 15.21
N GLU A 428 17.28 -7.47 15.51
CA GLU A 428 18.34 -7.20 16.49
C GLU A 428 17.88 -6.16 17.52
N PRO A 429 18.14 -6.37 18.82
CA PRO A 429 17.85 -5.37 19.83
C PRO A 429 18.73 -4.14 19.63
N GLY A 430 18.13 -2.96 19.44
CA GLY A 430 18.92 -1.75 19.26
C GLY A 430 18.11 -0.48 19.08
N LYS A 431 18.79 0.66 19.19
CA LYS A 431 18.27 1.95 18.74
C LYS A 431 18.69 2.14 17.28
N LEU A 432 17.75 2.47 16.42
CA LEU A 432 18.04 2.95 15.08
C LEU A 432 18.71 4.33 15.20
N PHE A 433 20.04 4.37 15.21
CA PHE A 433 20.79 5.62 15.12
C PHE A 433 20.95 5.98 13.64
N SER A 434 20.12 6.88 13.14
CA SER A 434 20.39 7.55 11.86
C SER A 434 21.52 8.56 12.06
N HIS A 435 22.76 8.11 12.18
CA HIS A 435 23.87 8.97 11.77
C HIS A 435 23.83 9.00 10.25
N GLY A 436 23.51 10.16 9.70
CA GLY A 436 23.63 10.40 8.27
C GLY A 436 25.05 10.03 7.86
N PHE A 437 25.17 8.96 7.08
CA PHE A 437 26.38 8.73 6.31
C PHE A 437 26.38 9.80 5.22
N PHE A 438 27.21 10.83 5.44
CA PHE A 438 27.57 11.85 4.46
C PHE A 438 28.37 11.25 3.31
#